data_AF-A0A519GWG9-F1
#
_entry.id   AF-A0A519GWG9-F1
#
_cell.length_a   1.000
_cell.length_b   1.000
_cell.length_c   1.000
_cell.angle_alpha   90.00
_cell.angle_beta   90.00
_cell.angle_gamma   90.00
#
_symmetry.space_group_name_H-M   'P 1'
#
loop_
_entity.id
_entity.type
_entity.pdbx_description
1 polymer ?
#
loop_
_entity_poly.entity_id
_entity_poly.type
_entity_poly.pdbx_seq_one_letter_code
_entity_poly.pdbx_strand_id
1 'polypeptide(L)' 'MKLLVPITLALVALLHALPLAGVLGAAKLSVLYGVDAREPGLELLLRHRAVLFGLLAAFLAWAAWQPALRGPAL' A
#
# COMPACT_ATOMS: atom_id res chain seq x y z
N MET A 1 -18.17 -4.65 19.27
CA MET A 1 -17.67 -5.14 17.95
C MET A 1 -17.76 -4.12 16.81
N LYS A 2 -18.50 -3.00 16.93
CA LYS A 2 -18.70 -2.01 15.83
C LYS A 2 -17.43 -1.31 15.33
N LEU A 3 -16.35 -1.30 16.12
CA LEU A 3 -15.07 -0.66 15.80
C LEU A 3 -14.00 -1.63 15.27
N LEU A 4 -14.21 -2.95 15.37
CA LEU A 4 -13.18 -3.91 14.94
C LEU A 4 -12.88 -3.78 13.44
N VAL A 5 -13.92 -3.82 12.60
CA VAL A 5 -13.77 -3.71 11.14
C VAL A 5 -13.06 -2.42 10.70
N PRO A 6 -13.49 -1.20 11.12
CA PRO A 6 -12.80 0.02 10.70
C PRO A 6 -11.37 0.11 11.24
N ILE A 7 -11.08 -0.38 12.46
CA ILE A 7 -9.72 -0.42 13.00
C ILE A 7 -8.84 -1.35 12.17
N THR A 8 -9.32 -2.56 11.85
CA THR A 8 -8.58 -3.50 11.01
C THR A 8 -8.32 -2.92 9.62
N LEU A 9 -9.32 -2.33 8.98
CA LEU A 9 -9.14 -1.70 7.66
C LEU A 9 -8.12 -0.56 7.71
N ALA A 10 -8.14 0.27 8.75
CA ALA A 10 -7.16 1.34 8.93
C ALA A 10 -5.74 0.81 9.15
N LEU A 11 -5.58 -0.26 9.96
CA LEU A 11 -4.28 -0.91 10.16
C LEU A 11 -3.75 -1.53 8.86
N VAL A 12 -4.60 -2.23 8.12
CA VAL A 12 -4.23 -2.84 6.84
C VAL A 12 -3.88 -1.77 5.81
N ALA A 13 -4.65 -0.67 5.74
CA ALA A 13 -4.34 0.48 4.89
C ALA A 13 -2.95 1.06 5.20
N LEU A 14 -2.62 1.22 6.50
CA LEU A 14 -1.31 1.71 6.92
C LEU A 14 -0.17 0.78 6.49
N LEU A 15 -0.35 -0.54 6.64
CA LEU A 15 0.64 -1.52 6.17
C LEU A 15 0.84 -1.47 4.65
N HIS A 16 -0.26 -1.32 3.89
CA HIS A 16 -0.21 -1.21 2.43
C HIS A 16 0.33 0.14 1.93
N ALA A 17 0.40 1.16 2.79
CA ALA A 17 1.02 2.43 2.45
C ALA A 17 2.57 2.37 2.48
N LEU A 18 3.19 1.39 3.16
CA LEU A 18 4.66 1.27 3.22
C LEU A 18 5.32 1.20 1.84
N PRO A 19 4.86 0.33 0.91
CA PRO A 19 5.41 0.27 -0.44
C PRO A 19 5.37 1.59 -1.21
N LEU A 20 4.45 2.52 -0.88
CA LEU A 20 4.32 3.82 -1.56
C LEU A 20 5.60 4.66 -1.48
N ALA A 21 6.41 4.49 -0.43
CA ALA A 21 7.72 5.13 -0.31
C ALA A 21 8.67 4.75 -1.47
N GLY A 22 8.44 3.60 -2.13
CA GLY A 22 9.15 3.17 -3.32
C GLY A 22 8.94 4.04 -4.56
N VAL A 23 7.87 4.83 -4.62
CA VAL A 23 7.65 5.82 -5.70
C VAL A 23 8.70 6.93 -5.68
N LEU A 24 9.32 7.19 -4.52
CA LEU A 24 10.35 8.22 -4.35
C LEU A 24 11.70 7.85 -4.99
N GLY A 25 11.86 6.62 -5.51
CA GLY A 25 13.00 6.21 -6.35
C GLY A 25 13.68 4.90 -5.95
N ALA A 26 14.54 4.38 -6.84
CA ALA A 26 15.30 3.12 -6.66
C ALA A 26 15.99 2.98 -5.30
N ALA A 27 16.56 4.05 -4.75
CA ALA A 27 17.27 3.99 -3.47
C ALA A 27 16.33 3.57 -2.31
N LYS A 28 15.08 4.03 -2.31
CA LYS A 28 14.08 3.63 -1.31
C LYS A 28 13.61 2.20 -1.55
N LEU A 29 13.48 1.78 -2.80
CA LEU A 29 13.16 0.41 -3.17
C LEU A 29 14.24 -0.58 -2.73
N SER A 30 15.52 -0.22 -2.92
CA SER A 30 16.64 -1.03 -2.48
C SER A 30 16.70 -1.21 -0.97
N VAL A 31 16.41 -0.16 -0.20
CA VAL A 31 16.34 -0.25 1.27
C VAL A 31 15.12 -1.06 1.71
N LEU A 32 13.96 -0.87 1.07
CA LEU A 32 12.71 -1.52 1.45
C LEU A 32 12.68 -3.02 1.13
N TYR A 33 13.30 -3.42 0.01
CA TYR A 33 13.26 -4.79 -0.48
C TYR A 33 14.60 -5.53 -0.36
N GLY A 34 15.70 -4.87 0.01
CA GLY A 34 17.02 -5.49 0.15
C GLY A 34 17.64 -5.96 -1.18
N VAL A 35 17.20 -5.39 -2.30
CA VAL A 35 17.65 -5.74 -3.67
C VAL A 35 18.28 -4.55 -4.37
N ASP A 36 19.16 -4.78 -5.36
CA ASP A 36 19.66 -3.69 -6.18
C ASP A 36 18.60 -3.27 -7.22
N ALA A 37 17.81 -2.25 -6.87
CA ALA A 37 16.75 -1.71 -7.72
C ALA A 37 17.28 -0.71 -8.75
N ARG A 38 18.60 -0.70 -9.04
CA ARG A 38 19.20 0.12 -10.10
C ARG A 38 19.06 -0.50 -11.49
N GLU A 39 18.67 -1.78 -11.57
CA GLU A 39 18.30 -2.39 -12.84
C GLU A 39 16.97 -1.76 -13.32
N PRO A 40 16.92 -1.13 -14.50
CA PRO A 40 15.76 -0.34 -14.93
C PRO A 40 14.44 -1.11 -14.97
N GLY A 41 14.45 -2.39 -15.37
CA GLY A 41 13.26 -3.23 -15.42
C GLY A 41 12.69 -3.50 -14.01
N LEU A 42 13.54 -3.88 -13.08
CA LEU A 42 13.20 -4.12 -11.69
C LEU A 42 12.71 -2.84 -11.00
N GLU A 43 13.37 -1.69 -11.25
CA GLU A 43 12.91 -0.41 -10.73
C GLU A 43 11.48 -0.10 -11.16
N LEU A 44 11.20 -0.26 -12.46
CA LEU A 44 9.89 0.00 -13.03
C LEU A 44 8.82 -0.91 -12.39
N LEU A 45 9.09 -2.21 -12.28
CA LEU A 45 8.17 -3.17 -11.66
C LEU A 45 7.87 -2.81 -10.20
N LEU A 46 8.90 -2.47 -9.43
CA LEU A 46 8.77 -2.12 -8.02
C LEU A 46 8.04 -0.77 -7.81
N ARG A 47 8.23 0.21 -8.69
CA ARG A 47 7.47 1.47 -8.69
C ARG A 47 5.99 1.24 -9.02
N HIS A 48 5.67 0.39 -10.00
CA HIS A 48 4.29 0.03 -10.30
C HIS A 48 3.61 -0.68 -9.12
N ARG A 49 4.33 -1.61 -8.49
CA ARG A 49 3.86 -2.25 -7.26
C ARG A 49 3.60 -1.21 -6.16
N ALA A 50 4.52 -0.27 -5.96
CA ALA A 50 4.34 0.81 -4.98
C ALA A 50 3.06 1.63 -5.23
N VAL A 51 2.76 1.97 -6.49
CA VAL A 51 1.54 2.70 -6.87
C VAL A 51 0.29 1.87 -6.62
N LEU A 52 0.27 0.59 -7.03
CA LEU A 52 -0.88 -0.30 -6.80
C LEU A 52 -1.18 -0.46 -5.31
N PHE A 53 -0.14 -0.63 -4.48
CA PHE A 53 -0.28 -0.69 -3.03
C PHE A 53 -0.79 0.63 -2.44
N GLY A 54 -0.37 1.78 -2.98
CA GLY A 54 -0.90 3.09 -2.59
C GLY A 54 -2.38 3.28 -2.91
N LEU A 55 -2.83 2.86 -4.10
CA LEU A 55 -4.24 2.90 -4.49
C LEU A 55 -5.09 2.00 -3.59
N LEU A 56 -4.61 0.79 -3.30
CA LEU A 56 -5.27 -0.14 -2.39
C LEU A 56 -5.34 0.43 -0.97
N ALA A 57 -4.24 0.99 -0.45
CA ALA A 57 -4.21 1.63 0.86
C ALA A 57 -5.23 2.78 0.95
N ALA A 58 -5.33 3.63 -0.08
CA ALA A 58 -6.32 4.71 -0.12
C ALA A 58 -7.76 4.18 -0.11
N PHE A 59 -8.04 3.12 -0.86
CA PHE A 59 -9.35 2.48 -0.87
C PHE A 59 -9.72 1.88 0.50
N LEU A 60 -8.80 1.14 1.12
CA LEU A 60 -9.01 0.55 2.44
C LEU A 60 -9.20 1.60 3.53
N ALA A 61 -8.42 2.69 3.47
CA ALA A 61 -8.61 3.85 4.33
C ALA A 61 -10.02 4.40 4.16
N TRP A 62 -10.46 4.70 2.93
CA TRP A 62 -11.83 5.17 2.66
C TRP A 62 -12.88 4.20 3.24
N ALA A 63 -12.74 2.90 3.00
CA ALA A 63 -13.67 1.87 3.47
C ALA A 63 -13.80 1.79 5.01
N ALA A 64 -12.77 2.23 5.76
CA ALA A 64 -12.85 2.32 7.21
C ALA A 64 -13.96 3.30 7.66
N TRP A 65 -14.08 4.46 7.00
CA TRP A 65 -15.08 5.49 7.34
C TRP A 65 -16.42 5.32 6.62
N GLN A 66 -16.50 4.50 5.57
CA GLN A 66 -17.70 4.34 4.75
C GLN A 66 -18.23 2.90 4.80
N PRO A 67 -19.23 2.60 5.64
CA PRO A 67 -19.71 1.24 5.88
C PRO A 67 -20.14 0.46 4.64
N ALA A 68 -20.68 1.15 3.63
CA ALA A 68 -21.10 0.54 2.35
C ALA A 68 -19.92 -0.07 1.56
N LEU A 69 -18.70 0.41 1.79
CA LEU A 69 -17.49 -0.06 1.11
C LEU A 69 -16.75 -1.17 1.87
N ARG A 70 -17.20 -1.55 3.06
CA ARG A 70 -16.56 -2.60 3.86
C ARG A 70 -16.70 -3.98 3.23
N GLY A 71 -17.81 -4.27 2.56
CA GLY A 71 -18.02 -5.55 1.86
C GLY A 71 -16.97 -5.80 0.77
N PRO A 72 -16.79 -4.87 -0.18
CA PRO A 72 -15.72 -4.96 -1.19
C PRO A 72 -14.28 -4.89 -0.64
N ALA A 73 -14.09 -4.50 0.62
CA ALA A 73 -12.77 -4.36 1.26
C ALA A 73 -12.35 -5.59 2.11
N LEU A 74 -13.20 -6.62 2.18
CA LEU A 74 -12.98 -7.89 2.87
C LEU A 74 -12.74 -9.01 1.86
#